data_AF-A0A2S0WHG2-F1
#
_entry.id   AF-A0A2S0WHG2-F1
#
_cell.length_a   1.000
_cell.length_b   1.000
_cell.length_c   1.000
_cell.angle_alpha   90.00
_cell.angle_beta   90.00
_cell.angle_gamma   90.00
#
_symmetry.space_group_name_H-M   'P 1'
#
loop_
_entity.id
_entity.type
_entity.pdbx_description
1 polymer ?
#
loop_
_entity_poly.entity_id
_entity_poly.type
_entity_poly.pdbx_seq_one_letter_code
_entity_poly.pdbx_strand_id
1 'polypeptide(L)'
;MKRALVRCAVVVATCAALNLISPVVIAQQRTLHPGEEHTRVFDGPTPLSTTVTVGTSEGDDQVTITGRTELGGLDGGVTVDSYPATASSALPAAGRSGLTYLFPYRPERLSYPYTDPFAPETSDHPVALDYVGPGNVGGLDTYQYRAEVATEGYSAERIIDVQVATGEVLDETWSVARGPATGLFRLSEASRAEARQRSVVELRVLRGLQVLAWVTRWIALLALVYLAVAVARR
;
A
#
# COMPACT_ATOMS: atom_id res chain seq x y z
N MET A 1 24.97 -45.91 2.90
CA MET A 1 24.13 -45.57 1.71
C MET A 1 22.68 -45.21 2.05
N LYS A 2 21.88 -46.06 2.72
CA LYS A 2 20.44 -45.77 3.01
C LYS A 2 20.17 -44.39 3.64
N ARG A 3 20.99 -43.94 4.60
CA ARG A 3 20.85 -42.62 5.24
C ARG A 3 21.09 -41.42 4.30
N ALA A 4 21.94 -41.56 3.28
CA ALA A 4 22.19 -40.51 2.30
C ALA A 4 21.01 -40.40 1.30
N LEU A 5 20.44 -41.54 0.92
CA LEU A 5 19.26 -41.63 0.06
C LEU A 5 18.02 -40.98 0.70
N VAL A 6 17.80 -41.21 2.00
CA VAL A 6 16.74 -40.55 2.76
C VAL A 6 16.93 -39.03 2.80
N ARG A 7 18.17 -38.54 2.94
CA ARG A 7 18.47 -37.11 2.96
C ARG A 7 18.22 -36.44 1.60
N CYS A 8 18.60 -37.09 0.49
CA CYS A 8 18.25 -36.63 -0.85
C CYS A 8 16.73 -36.61 -1.08
N ALA A 9 16.01 -37.64 -0.66
CA ALA A 9 14.55 -37.68 -0.77
C ALA A 9 13.87 -36.54 0.01
N VAL A 10 14.37 -36.21 1.20
CA VAL A 10 13.89 -35.07 2.00
C VAL A 10 14.14 -33.74 1.29
N VAL A 11 15.33 -33.53 0.70
CA VAL A 11 15.64 -32.30 -0.04
C VAL A 11 14.74 -32.15 -1.28
N VAL A 12 14.55 -33.23 -2.05
CA VAL A 12 13.67 -33.22 -3.24
C VAL A 12 12.22 -32.96 -2.86
N ALA A 13 11.71 -33.62 -1.80
CA ALA A 13 10.37 -33.36 -1.29
C ALA A 13 10.20 -31.91 -0.81
N THR A 14 11.23 -31.34 -0.18
CA THR A 14 11.24 -29.95 0.29
C THR A 14 11.22 -28.97 -0.89
N CYS A 15 12.05 -29.17 -1.92
CA CYS A 15 12.05 -28.33 -3.13
C CYS A 15 10.72 -28.42 -3.90
N ALA A 16 10.13 -29.60 -4.00
CA ALA A 16 8.82 -29.78 -4.63
C ALA A 16 7.70 -29.07 -3.84
N ALA A 17 7.71 -29.17 -2.51
CA ALA A 17 6.78 -28.45 -1.65
C ALA A 17 6.94 -26.92 -1.77
N LEU A 18 8.18 -26.42 -1.84
CA LEU A 18 8.46 -24.99 -2.04
C LEU A 18 7.94 -24.50 -3.40
N ASN A 19 8.14 -25.27 -4.48
CA ASN A 19 7.64 -24.90 -5.82
C ASN A 19 6.11 -24.87 -5.94
N LEU A 20 5.40 -25.75 -5.23
CA LEU A 20 3.93 -25.73 -5.17
C LEU A 20 3.39 -24.48 -4.47
N ILE A 21 4.16 -23.94 -3.52
CA ILE A 21 3.79 -22.78 -2.70
C ILE A 21 4.24 -21.46 -3.38
N SER A 22 5.21 -21.50 -4.29
CA SER A 22 5.75 -20.33 -4.98
C SER A 22 4.70 -19.39 -5.60
N PRO A 23 3.66 -19.87 -6.32
CA PRO A 23 2.66 -18.97 -6.90
C PRO A 23 1.85 -18.22 -5.85
N VAL A 24 1.50 -18.90 -4.74
CA VAL A 24 0.79 -18.29 -3.61
C VAL A 24 1.66 -17.25 -2.93
N VAL A 25 2.96 -17.54 -2.74
CA VAL A 25 3.91 -16.60 -2.14
C VAL A 25 4.15 -15.39 -3.04
N ILE A 26 4.30 -15.58 -4.35
CA ILE A 26 4.45 -14.48 -5.32
C ILE A 26 3.17 -13.63 -5.35
N ALA A 27 1.99 -14.25 -5.34
CA ALA A 27 0.72 -13.53 -5.28
C ALA A 27 0.53 -12.76 -3.96
N GLN A 28 1.01 -13.30 -2.83
CA GLN A 28 1.02 -12.60 -1.53
C GLN A 28 2.12 -11.55 -1.41
N GLN A 29 3.14 -11.57 -2.28
CA GLN A 29 4.13 -10.50 -2.38
C GLN A 29 3.61 -9.31 -3.20
N ARG A 30 2.55 -9.49 -3.98
CA ARG A 30 1.86 -8.37 -4.63
C ARG A 30 1.07 -7.59 -3.59
N THR A 31 1.26 -6.29 -3.62
CA THR A 31 0.58 -5.33 -2.76
C THR A 31 -0.75 -4.88 -3.37
N LEU A 32 -0.81 -4.84 -4.70
CA LEU A 32 -1.98 -4.37 -5.46
C LEU A 32 -2.51 -5.54 -6.29
N HIS A 33 -3.75 -5.94 -6.04
CA HIS A 33 -4.37 -7.08 -6.74
C HIS A 33 -5.34 -6.58 -7.82
N PRO A 34 -5.18 -7.00 -9.08
CA PRO A 34 -6.17 -6.66 -10.11
C PRO A 34 -7.59 -7.09 -9.72
N GLY A 35 -8.56 -6.21 -9.94
CA GLY A 35 -9.96 -6.38 -9.54
C GLY A 35 -10.27 -5.87 -8.13
N GLU A 36 -9.27 -5.39 -7.39
CA GLU A 36 -9.46 -4.74 -6.10
C GLU A 36 -10.11 -3.35 -6.28
N GLU A 37 -11.10 -3.06 -5.44
CA GLU A 37 -11.80 -1.78 -5.41
C GLU A 37 -12.00 -1.36 -3.95
N HIS A 38 -11.62 -0.12 -3.64
CA HIS A 38 -11.78 0.47 -2.32
C HIS A 38 -12.47 1.82 -2.42
N THR A 39 -13.55 1.99 -1.67
CA THR A 39 -14.23 3.28 -1.56
C THR A 39 -14.03 3.88 -0.19
N ARG A 40 -13.53 5.10 -0.14
CA ARG A 40 -13.42 5.93 1.06
C ARG A 40 -14.50 6.98 1.03
N VAL A 41 -15.27 7.10 2.10
CA VAL A 41 -16.31 8.11 2.25
C VAL A 41 -15.90 9.07 3.34
N PHE A 42 -16.15 10.36 3.11
CA PHE A 42 -15.82 11.44 4.02
C PHE A 42 -17.08 12.09 4.58
N ASP A 43 -17.08 12.30 5.88
CA ASP A 43 -18.04 13.14 6.59
C ASP A 43 -17.64 14.61 6.38
N GLY A 44 -18.55 15.43 5.87
CA GLY A 44 -18.26 16.83 5.55
C GLY A 44 -19.51 17.62 5.18
N PRO A 45 -19.35 18.90 4.81
CA PRO A 45 -20.46 19.77 4.42
C PRO A 45 -21.17 19.31 3.15
N THR A 46 -20.47 18.57 2.30
CA THR A 46 -20.96 17.98 1.06
C THR A 46 -20.55 16.50 1.05
N PRO A 47 -21.39 15.56 0.56
CA PRO A 47 -20.96 14.17 0.41
C PRO A 47 -19.70 14.09 -0.45
N LEU A 48 -18.66 13.45 0.06
CA LEU A 48 -17.40 13.25 -0.66
C LEU A 48 -17.00 11.79 -0.57
N SER A 49 -16.65 11.19 -1.70
CA SER A 49 -16.13 9.83 -1.76
C SER A 49 -15.00 9.71 -2.76
N THR A 50 -14.04 8.83 -2.47
CA THR A 50 -12.96 8.46 -3.38
C THR A 50 -12.96 6.95 -3.55
N THR A 51 -13.20 6.50 -4.78
CA THR A 51 -13.11 5.08 -5.17
C THR A 51 -11.81 4.86 -5.91
N VAL A 52 -11.02 3.88 -5.46
CA VAL A 52 -9.77 3.46 -6.08
C VAL A 52 -9.97 2.05 -6.61
N THR A 53 -9.76 1.86 -7.91
CA THR A 53 -9.83 0.56 -8.57
C THR A 53 -8.47 0.17 -9.12
N VAL A 54 -8.08 -1.08 -8.91
CA VAL A 54 -6.85 -1.69 -9.43
C VAL A 54 -7.21 -2.53 -10.66
N GLY A 55 -6.89 -2.03 -11.85
CA GLY A 55 -7.05 -2.73 -13.12
C GLY A 55 -5.81 -3.52 -13.53
N THR A 56 -5.99 -4.41 -14.52
CA THR A 56 -4.89 -5.10 -15.20
C THR A 56 -4.16 -4.14 -16.16
N SER A 57 -2.84 -4.27 -16.27
CA SER A 57 -2.03 -3.55 -17.27
C SER A 57 -1.25 -4.52 -18.16
N GLU A 58 -0.63 -4.01 -19.22
CA GLU A 58 0.24 -4.79 -20.11
C GLU A 58 1.56 -5.13 -19.38
N GLY A 59 1.60 -6.31 -18.78
CA GLY A 59 2.79 -6.86 -18.12
C GLY A 59 2.46 -7.54 -16.79
N ASP A 60 3.15 -8.65 -16.50
CA ASP A 60 2.86 -9.51 -15.36
C ASP A 60 3.04 -8.85 -13.97
N ASP A 61 3.69 -7.68 -13.91
CA ASP A 61 3.96 -6.93 -12.67
C ASP A 61 3.46 -5.47 -12.70
N GLN A 62 2.62 -5.13 -13.69
CA GLN A 62 2.03 -3.80 -13.82
C GLN A 62 0.52 -3.86 -13.58
N VAL A 63 0.01 -2.85 -12.87
CA VAL A 63 -1.42 -2.61 -12.65
C VAL A 63 -1.76 -1.19 -13.09
N THR A 64 -3.03 -0.94 -13.36
CA THR A 64 -3.54 0.42 -13.62
C THR A 64 -4.33 0.86 -12.40
N ILE A 65 -3.93 1.95 -11.76
CA ILE A 65 -4.69 2.55 -10.68
C ILE A 65 -5.61 3.59 -11.28
N THR A 66 -6.91 3.45 -11.00
CA THR A 66 -7.91 4.45 -11.36
C THR A 66 -8.56 4.97 -10.10
N GLY A 67 -8.41 6.27 -9.84
CA GLY A 67 -9.09 6.96 -8.75
C GLY A 67 -10.22 7.81 -9.30
N ARG A 68 -11.40 7.66 -8.70
CA ARG A 68 -12.58 8.48 -8.95
C ARG A 68 -12.94 9.19 -7.65
N THR A 69 -12.79 10.50 -7.61
CA THR A 69 -13.25 11.32 -6.49
C THR A 69 -14.55 12.00 -6.89
N GLU A 70 -15.58 11.88 -6.06
CA GLU A 70 -16.93 12.35 -6.32
C GLU A 70 -17.39 13.22 -5.16
N LEU A 71 -17.76 14.46 -5.49
CA LEU A 71 -18.33 15.45 -4.61
C LEU A 71 -19.80 15.60 -4.98
N GLY A 72 -20.67 15.08 -4.12
CA GLY A 72 -22.10 14.93 -4.38
C GLY A 72 -22.83 16.28 -4.50
N GLY A 73 -23.82 16.33 -5.40
CA GLY A 73 -24.71 17.48 -5.53
C GLY A 73 -24.14 18.66 -6.33
N LEU A 74 -23.02 18.48 -7.02
CA LEU A 74 -22.41 19.48 -7.90
C LEU A 74 -22.23 18.92 -9.31
N ASP A 75 -22.70 19.65 -10.32
CA ASP A 75 -22.40 19.34 -11.73
C ASP A 75 -20.89 19.47 -11.96
N GLY A 76 -20.27 18.40 -12.47
CA GLY A 76 -18.81 18.35 -12.63
C GLY A 76 -18.03 18.11 -11.34
N GLY A 77 -18.68 17.76 -10.22
CA GLY A 77 -18.03 17.39 -8.95
C GLY A 77 -17.27 16.05 -8.98
N VAL A 78 -17.00 15.50 -10.16
CA VAL A 78 -16.35 14.20 -10.34
C VAL A 78 -15.00 14.43 -10.99
N THR A 79 -13.94 13.99 -10.33
CA THR A 79 -12.59 13.93 -10.90
C THR A 79 -12.16 12.48 -11.04
N VAL A 80 -11.64 12.14 -12.22
CA VAL A 80 -11.14 10.80 -12.52
C VAL A 80 -9.69 10.94 -12.96
N ASP A 81 -8.85 10.10 -12.38
CA ASP A 81 -7.43 10.02 -12.67
C ASP A 81 -7.02 8.56 -12.82
N SER A 82 -6.10 8.28 -13.73
CA SER A 82 -5.63 6.92 -14.01
C SER A 82 -4.15 6.89 -14.36
N TYR A 83 -3.42 5.95 -13.78
CA TYR A 83 -1.97 5.82 -13.97
C TYR A 83 -1.50 4.37 -13.82
N PRO A 84 -0.45 3.97 -14.56
CA PRO A 84 0.19 2.67 -14.35
C PRO A 84 0.96 2.66 -13.02
N ALA A 85 1.08 1.51 -12.37
CA ALA A 85 1.91 1.29 -11.20
C ALA A 85 2.45 -0.14 -11.17
N THR A 86 3.60 -0.36 -10.51
CA THR A 86 4.08 -1.71 -10.20
C THR A 86 3.19 -2.37 -9.15
N ALA A 87 2.84 -3.64 -9.35
CA ALA A 87 1.97 -4.41 -8.45
C ALA A 87 2.56 -4.59 -7.02
N SER A 88 3.87 -4.41 -6.87
CA SER A 88 4.59 -4.42 -5.59
C SER A 88 4.47 -3.11 -4.78
N SER A 89 3.76 -2.09 -5.28
CA SER A 89 3.57 -0.79 -4.62
C SER A 89 4.86 0.03 -4.40
N ALA A 90 5.82 -0.08 -5.31
CA ALA A 90 6.94 0.88 -5.39
C ALA A 90 6.43 2.21 -5.99
N LEU A 91 5.69 3.00 -5.21
CA LEU A 91 5.23 4.33 -5.61
C LEU A 91 6.27 5.41 -5.28
N PRO A 92 6.43 6.45 -6.11
CA PRO A 92 5.63 6.79 -7.28
C PRO A 92 5.99 5.97 -8.53
N ALA A 93 4.99 5.72 -9.38
CA ALA A 93 5.15 4.99 -10.63
C ALA A 93 5.84 5.82 -11.73
N ALA A 94 6.40 5.15 -12.74
CA ALA A 94 7.04 5.83 -13.87
C ALA A 94 6.05 6.73 -14.61
N GLY A 95 6.44 7.99 -14.85
CA GLY A 95 5.61 8.96 -15.57
C GLY A 95 4.60 9.73 -14.71
N ARG A 96 4.57 9.50 -13.39
CA ARG A 96 3.75 10.28 -12.46
C ARG A 96 4.64 11.06 -11.49
N SER A 97 4.38 12.35 -11.34
CA SER A 97 5.19 13.24 -10.51
C SER A 97 4.91 13.04 -9.01
N GLY A 98 3.68 12.67 -8.60
CA GLY A 98 3.26 12.56 -7.20
C GLY A 98 2.33 11.39 -6.82
N LEU A 99 2.23 11.10 -5.52
CA LEU A 99 1.22 10.24 -4.89
C LEU A 99 -0.14 10.95 -4.88
N THR A 100 -1.23 10.20 -4.96
CA THR A 100 -2.59 10.77 -4.82
C THR A 100 -3.53 9.93 -3.97
N TYR A 101 -3.59 8.63 -4.24
CA TYR A 101 -4.59 7.73 -3.61
C TYR A 101 -3.99 6.66 -2.70
N LEU A 102 -2.78 6.22 -3.03
CA LEU A 102 -2.10 5.08 -2.42
C LEU A 102 -0.71 5.51 -1.94
N PHE A 103 -0.30 4.96 -0.80
CA PHE A 103 1.07 5.06 -0.32
C PHE A 103 1.83 3.77 -0.61
N PRO A 104 3.16 3.85 -0.75
CA PRO A 104 3.97 2.65 -0.81
C PRO A 104 3.93 1.91 0.52
N TYR A 105 4.24 0.61 0.45
CA TYR A 105 4.57 -0.17 1.64
C TYR A 105 5.78 0.43 2.36
N ARG A 106 5.74 0.36 3.70
CA ARG A 106 6.73 1.03 4.56
C ARG A 106 6.93 2.50 4.15
N PRO A 107 5.92 3.35 4.39
CA PRO A 107 5.98 4.74 3.98
C PRO A 107 6.92 5.51 4.91
N GLU A 108 8.22 5.31 4.83
CA GLU A 108 9.22 5.89 5.76
C GLU A 108 9.84 7.18 5.23
N ARG A 109 9.42 7.67 4.06
CA ARG A 109 10.02 8.88 3.47
C ARG A 109 9.57 10.10 4.26
N LEU A 110 10.50 11.05 4.42
CA LEU A 110 10.21 12.33 5.06
C LEU A 110 9.26 13.21 4.24
N SER A 111 9.20 13.00 2.94
CA SER A 111 8.31 13.74 2.05
C SER A 111 8.00 12.90 0.82
N TYR A 112 6.78 13.06 0.32
CA TYR A 112 6.35 12.54 -0.96
C TYR A 112 5.93 13.70 -1.86
N PRO A 113 6.23 13.65 -3.16
CA PRO A 113 5.51 14.49 -4.09
C PRO A 113 4.04 14.07 -4.08
N TYR A 114 3.11 15.02 -4.04
CA TYR A 114 1.68 14.80 -3.91
C TYR A 114 0.90 15.59 -4.96
N THR A 115 -0.06 14.90 -5.57
CA THR A 115 -1.00 15.44 -6.54
C THR A 115 -2.41 15.37 -5.94
N ASP A 116 -3.09 16.50 -5.90
CA ASP A 116 -4.41 16.66 -5.32
C ASP A 116 -5.51 16.52 -6.39
N PRO A 117 -6.57 15.71 -6.16
CA PRO A 117 -7.62 15.48 -7.15
C PRO A 117 -8.38 16.73 -7.62
N PHE A 118 -8.39 17.80 -6.82
CA PHE A 118 -9.09 19.06 -7.16
C PHE A 118 -8.13 20.19 -7.57
N ALA A 119 -6.81 19.92 -7.64
CA ALA A 119 -5.82 20.85 -8.14
C ALA A 119 -4.99 20.19 -9.27
N PRO A 120 -5.52 20.12 -10.50
CA PRO A 120 -4.88 19.38 -11.59
C PRO A 120 -3.46 19.85 -11.91
N GLU A 121 -3.12 21.11 -11.59
CA GLU A 121 -1.77 21.69 -11.75
C GLU A 121 -0.73 20.93 -10.93
N THR A 122 -1.14 20.30 -9.83
CA THR A 122 -0.27 19.46 -8.99
C THR A 122 0.11 18.13 -9.64
N SER A 123 -0.45 17.81 -10.82
CA SER A 123 -0.02 16.66 -11.62
C SER A 123 1.32 16.91 -12.32
N ASP A 124 1.59 18.14 -12.73
CA ASP A 124 2.86 18.52 -13.36
C ASP A 124 3.86 19.08 -12.32
N HIS A 125 3.33 19.79 -11.32
CA HIS A 125 4.10 20.41 -10.25
C HIS A 125 3.58 19.95 -8.89
N PRO A 126 3.94 18.72 -8.46
CA PRO A 126 3.42 18.15 -7.23
C PRO A 126 3.85 18.98 -6.03
N VAL A 127 2.93 19.13 -5.06
CA VAL A 127 3.25 19.74 -3.77
C VAL A 127 3.93 18.72 -2.87
N ALA A 128 4.54 19.19 -1.78
CA ALA A 128 5.13 18.31 -0.80
C ALA A 128 4.04 17.77 0.15
N LEU A 129 4.08 16.45 0.39
CA LEU A 129 3.35 15.76 1.43
C LEU A 129 4.37 15.32 2.48
N ASP A 130 4.56 16.19 3.46
CA ASP A 130 5.66 16.12 4.42
C ASP A 130 5.27 15.33 5.66
N TYR A 131 6.23 14.55 6.15
CA TYR A 131 6.12 13.82 7.39
C TYR A 131 6.04 14.79 8.57
N VAL A 132 4.98 14.66 9.36
CA VAL A 132 4.74 15.48 10.56
C VAL A 132 5.28 14.78 11.80
N GLY A 133 5.08 13.47 11.91
CA GLY A 133 5.45 12.72 13.10
C GLY A 133 4.76 11.36 13.22
N PRO A 134 5.10 10.59 14.27
CA PRO A 134 4.44 9.33 14.56
C PRO A 134 3.03 9.58 15.10
N GLY A 135 2.10 8.69 14.78
CA GLY A 135 0.72 8.71 15.23
C GLY A 135 0.24 7.33 15.66
N ASN A 136 -1.02 7.27 16.09
CA ASN A 136 -1.70 6.02 16.41
C ASN A 136 -3.18 6.14 16.06
N VAL A 137 -3.68 5.20 15.24
CA VAL A 137 -5.10 5.13 14.87
C VAL A 137 -5.63 3.76 15.25
N GLY A 138 -6.48 3.72 16.28
CA GLY A 138 -7.12 2.48 16.74
C GLY A 138 -6.14 1.39 17.16
N GLY A 139 -5.02 1.76 17.80
CA GLY A 139 -3.98 0.83 18.25
C GLY A 139 -2.99 0.40 17.18
N LEU A 140 -3.08 0.94 15.96
CA LEU A 140 -2.09 0.75 14.91
C LEU A 140 -1.17 1.97 14.83
N ASP A 141 0.14 1.71 14.83
CA ASP A 141 1.14 2.76 14.63
C ASP A 141 1.03 3.35 13.23
N THR A 142 1.04 4.68 13.17
CA THR A 142 0.96 5.45 11.92
C THR A 142 2.13 6.42 11.78
N TYR A 143 2.41 6.80 10.54
CA TYR A 143 3.09 8.04 10.21
C TYR A 143 2.05 9.05 9.75
N GLN A 144 2.08 10.24 10.33
CA GLN A 144 1.24 11.34 9.91
C GLN A 144 1.97 12.18 8.87
N TYR A 145 1.26 12.48 7.78
CA TYR A 145 1.71 13.32 6.69
C TYR A 145 0.78 14.52 6.52
N ARG A 146 1.33 15.65 6.06
CA ARG A 146 0.60 16.87 5.76
C ARG A 146 1.00 17.44 4.40
N ALA A 147 0.01 17.82 3.60
CA ALA A 147 0.19 18.60 2.40
C ALA A 147 -0.63 19.89 2.48
N GLU A 148 -0.02 20.99 2.10
CA GLU A 148 -0.68 22.27 1.88
C GLU A 148 -0.75 22.51 0.37
N VAL A 149 -1.96 22.60 -0.17
CA VAL A 149 -2.22 22.85 -1.58
C VAL A 149 -2.74 24.27 -1.72
N ALA A 150 -2.07 25.09 -2.54
CA ALA A 150 -2.49 26.44 -2.84
C ALA A 150 -2.27 26.72 -4.33
N THR A 151 -3.36 26.77 -5.10
CA THR A 151 -3.38 27.10 -6.52
C THR A 151 -4.38 28.23 -6.80
N GLU A 152 -4.48 28.66 -8.06
CA GLU A 152 -5.50 29.62 -8.46
C GLU A 152 -6.89 28.97 -8.29
N GLY A 153 -7.76 29.57 -7.48
CA GLY A 153 -9.11 29.05 -7.25
C GLY A 153 -9.23 27.87 -6.27
N TYR A 154 -8.13 27.25 -5.83
CA TYR A 154 -8.16 26.14 -4.86
C TYR A 154 -7.14 26.31 -3.74
N SER A 155 -7.55 26.03 -2.49
CA SER A 155 -6.67 26.01 -1.34
C SER A 155 -7.20 25.02 -0.30
N ALA A 156 -6.35 24.07 0.08
CA ALA A 156 -6.69 23.05 1.04
C ALA A 156 -5.47 22.57 1.83
N GLU A 157 -5.70 22.10 3.05
CA GLU A 157 -4.74 21.31 3.83
C GLU A 157 -5.26 19.87 3.90
N ARG A 158 -4.39 18.90 3.62
CA ARG A 158 -4.68 17.47 3.77
C ARG A 158 -3.74 16.89 4.81
N ILE A 159 -4.31 16.18 5.79
CA ILE A 159 -3.56 15.43 6.80
C ILE A 159 -3.95 13.97 6.67
N ILE A 160 -2.96 13.08 6.61
CA ILE A 160 -3.14 11.67 6.32
C ILE A 160 -2.37 10.86 7.35
N ASP A 161 -3.05 9.96 8.05
CA ASP A 161 -2.45 8.99 8.96
C ASP A 161 -2.30 7.64 8.25
N VAL A 162 -1.06 7.21 8.04
CA VAL A 162 -0.73 6.04 7.21
C VAL A 162 -0.09 4.95 8.06
N GLN A 163 -0.55 3.72 7.93
CA GLN A 163 -0.01 2.57 8.67
C GLN A 163 1.46 2.30 8.30
N VAL A 164 2.33 2.19 9.30
CA VAL A 164 3.80 2.18 9.15
C VAL A 164 4.38 1.02 8.32
N ALA A 165 3.66 -0.09 8.14
CA ALA A 165 4.17 -1.27 7.43
C ALA A 165 3.49 -1.48 6.08
N THR A 166 2.18 -1.25 6.00
CA THR A 166 1.35 -1.54 4.83
C THR A 166 1.12 -0.33 3.93
N GLY A 167 1.27 0.90 4.44
CA GLY A 167 0.93 2.09 3.67
C GLY A 167 -0.59 2.36 3.58
N GLU A 168 -1.43 1.64 4.33
CA GLU A 168 -2.87 1.89 4.32
C GLU A 168 -3.20 3.21 5.04
N VAL A 169 -4.07 4.02 4.43
CA VAL A 169 -4.58 5.26 5.04
C VAL A 169 -5.65 4.90 6.08
N LEU A 170 -5.38 5.19 7.35
CA LEU A 170 -6.23 4.82 8.49
C LEU A 170 -7.10 5.97 9.00
N ASP A 171 -6.65 7.21 8.86
CA ASP A 171 -7.43 8.42 9.10
C ASP A 171 -6.99 9.48 8.09
N GLU A 172 -7.89 10.37 7.77
CA GLU A 172 -7.64 11.43 6.81
C GLU A 172 -8.55 12.62 7.09
N THR A 173 -7.98 13.82 7.05
CA THR A 173 -8.74 15.06 7.06
C THR A 173 -8.32 15.94 5.90
N TRP A 174 -9.31 16.62 5.33
CA TRP A 174 -9.15 17.51 4.20
C TRP A 174 -9.89 18.82 4.50
N SER A 175 -9.12 19.84 4.85
CA SER A 175 -9.62 21.17 5.19
C SER A 175 -9.55 22.06 3.95
N VAL A 176 -10.69 22.28 3.28
CA VAL A 176 -10.76 23.07 2.05
C VAL A 176 -11.19 24.50 2.37
N ALA A 177 -10.27 25.45 2.22
CA ALA A 177 -10.53 26.87 2.43
C ALA A 177 -11.13 27.53 1.17
N ARG A 178 -10.75 27.05 -0.02
CA ARG A 178 -11.25 27.52 -1.31
C ARG A 178 -11.30 26.34 -2.28
N GLY A 179 -12.41 26.19 -3.01
CA GLY A 179 -12.58 25.08 -3.94
C GLY A 179 -14.03 24.82 -4.28
N PRO A 180 -14.34 23.68 -4.93
CA PRO A 180 -15.71 23.33 -5.34
C PRO A 180 -16.66 23.12 -4.15
N ALA A 181 -16.15 22.68 -3.00
CA ALA A 181 -16.86 22.74 -1.72
C ALA A 181 -15.88 23.10 -0.60
N THR A 182 -16.27 24.04 0.25
CA THR A 182 -15.45 24.53 1.36
C THR A 182 -15.88 23.89 2.68
N GLY A 183 -14.89 23.65 3.55
CA GLY A 183 -15.09 23.09 4.89
C GLY A 183 -14.16 21.92 5.18
N LEU A 184 -14.40 21.29 6.34
CA LEU A 184 -13.64 20.13 6.79
C LEU A 184 -14.33 18.85 6.33
N PHE A 185 -13.61 18.03 5.58
CA PHE A 185 -13.96 16.65 5.29
C PHE A 185 -13.09 15.74 6.14
N ARG A 186 -13.69 14.76 6.80
CA ARG A 186 -13.00 13.76 7.60
C ARG A 186 -13.37 12.38 7.14
N LEU A 187 -12.41 11.46 7.07
CA LEU A 187 -12.69 10.08 6.74
C LEU A 187 -13.74 9.50 7.71
N SER A 188 -14.83 8.99 7.14
CA SER A 188 -15.97 8.51 7.91
C SER A 188 -15.57 7.38 8.85
N GLU A 189 -16.27 7.23 9.98
CA GLU A 189 -15.98 6.13 10.93
C GLU A 189 -16.08 4.75 10.26
N ALA A 190 -17.02 4.56 9.33
CA ALA A 190 -17.16 3.33 8.58
C ALA A 190 -15.91 3.04 7.73
N SER A 191 -15.43 4.01 6.95
CA SER A 191 -14.20 3.86 6.15
C SER A 191 -12.95 3.67 7.01
N ARG A 192 -12.86 4.33 8.17
CA ARG A 192 -11.76 4.12 9.13
C ARG A 192 -11.77 2.72 9.73
N ALA A 193 -12.94 2.20 10.09
CA ALA A 193 -13.08 0.85 10.61
C ALA A 193 -12.69 -0.21 9.56
N GLU A 194 -13.11 -0.01 8.31
CA GLU A 194 -12.76 -0.89 7.19
C GLU A 194 -11.26 -0.89 6.89
N ALA A 195 -10.64 0.30 6.79
CA ALA A 195 -9.19 0.44 6.59
C ALA A 195 -8.40 -0.26 7.72
N ARG A 196 -8.82 -0.07 8.98
CA ARG A 196 -8.22 -0.74 10.13
C ARG A 196 -8.33 -2.27 10.03
N GLN A 197 -9.49 -2.78 9.65
CA GLN A 197 -9.70 -4.22 9.49
C GLN A 197 -8.78 -4.81 8.42
N ARG A 198 -8.66 -4.13 7.26
CA ARG A 198 -7.74 -4.53 6.18
C ARG A 198 -6.29 -4.56 6.67
N SER A 199 -5.81 -3.49 7.31
CA SER A 199 -4.45 -3.45 7.84
C SER A 199 -4.17 -4.52 8.88
N VAL A 200 -5.10 -4.83 9.78
CA VAL A 200 -4.90 -5.90 10.78
C VAL A 200 -4.72 -7.26 10.11
N VAL A 201 -5.51 -7.57 9.08
CA VAL A 201 -5.40 -8.83 8.33
C VAL A 201 -4.04 -8.90 7.62
N GLU A 202 -3.67 -7.84 6.93
CA GLU A 202 -2.42 -7.74 6.18
C GLU A 202 -1.19 -7.84 7.08
N LEU A 203 -1.19 -7.13 8.22
CA LEU A 203 -0.13 -7.22 9.23
C LEU A 203 0.02 -8.65 9.78
N ARG A 204 -1.07 -9.41 9.94
CA ARG A 204 -0.99 -10.82 10.36
C ARG A 204 -0.33 -11.67 9.29
N VAL A 205 -0.66 -11.46 8.01
CA VAL A 205 -0.02 -12.15 6.89
C VAL A 205 1.47 -11.82 6.85
N LEU A 206 1.84 -10.54 6.93
CA LEU A 206 3.24 -10.10 6.93
C LEU A 206 4.03 -10.72 8.08
N ARG A 207 3.47 -10.77 9.28
CA ARG A 207 4.10 -11.45 10.44
C ARG A 207 4.24 -12.95 10.18
N GLY A 208 3.23 -13.60 9.62
CA GLY A 208 3.29 -15.02 9.25
C GLY A 208 4.40 -15.33 8.25
N LEU A 209 4.51 -14.51 7.20
CA LEU A 209 5.58 -14.63 6.19
C LEU A 209 6.97 -14.38 6.78
N GLN A 210 7.11 -13.41 7.70
CA GLN A 210 8.38 -13.16 8.40
C GLN A 210 8.80 -14.35 9.27
N VAL A 211 7.87 -14.94 10.01
CA VAL A 211 8.13 -16.15 10.81
C VAL A 211 8.52 -17.31 9.91
N LEU A 212 7.79 -17.52 8.80
CA LEU A 212 8.11 -18.57 7.84
C LEU A 212 9.51 -18.39 7.24
N ALA A 213 9.85 -17.16 6.82
CA ALA A 213 11.17 -16.83 6.30
C ALA A 213 12.29 -17.06 7.33
N TRP A 214 12.01 -16.82 8.60
CA TRP A 214 12.95 -17.13 9.68
C TRP A 214 13.15 -18.64 9.85
N VAL A 215 12.06 -19.42 9.87
CA VAL A 215 12.12 -20.90 9.97
C VAL A 215 12.87 -21.51 8.78
N THR A 216 12.62 -21.06 7.56
CA THR A 216 13.32 -21.58 6.37
C THR A 216 14.82 -21.29 6.40
N ARG A 217 15.23 -20.10 6.87
CA ARG A 217 16.64 -19.76 7.09
C ARG A 217 17.31 -20.69 8.10
N TRP A 218 16.61 -21.03 9.20
CA TRP A 218 17.12 -22.01 10.18
C TRP A 218 17.29 -23.40 9.61
N ILE A 219 16.31 -23.89 8.85
CA ILE A 219 16.40 -25.19 8.18
C ILE A 219 17.58 -25.21 7.19
N ALA A 220 17.76 -24.14 6.42
CA ALA A 220 18.89 -24.01 5.50
C ALA A 220 20.24 -24.05 6.22
N LEU A 221 20.37 -23.33 7.34
CA LEU A 221 21.57 -23.37 8.18
C LEU A 221 21.87 -24.79 8.69
N LEU A 222 20.87 -25.49 9.22
CA LEU A 222 21.02 -26.86 9.72
C LEU A 222 21.42 -27.84 8.60
N ALA A 223 20.85 -27.67 7.40
CA ALA A 223 21.21 -28.47 6.23
C ALA A 223 22.68 -28.22 5.83
N LEU A 224 23.14 -26.97 5.87
CA LEU A 224 24.51 -26.58 5.54
C LEU A 224 25.51 -27.13 6.56
N VAL A 225 25.21 -27.01 7.87
CA VAL A 225 26.02 -27.62 8.94
C VAL A 225 26.09 -29.13 8.77
N TYR A 226 24.95 -29.77 8.51
CA TYR A 226 24.89 -31.21 8.30
C TYR A 226 25.75 -31.64 7.09
N LEU A 227 25.70 -30.89 5.98
CA LEU A 227 26.53 -31.14 4.80
C LEU A 227 28.02 -30.99 5.12
N ALA A 228 28.41 -29.93 5.83
CA ALA A 228 29.79 -29.71 6.26
C ALA A 228 30.33 -30.86 7.12
N VAL A 229 29.52 -31.34 8.09
CA VAL A 229 29.87 -32.50 8.92
C VAL A 229 29.99 -33.78 8.10
N ALA A 230 29.11 -33.99 7.11
CA ALA A 230 29.16 -35.17 6.25
C ALA A 230 30.41 -35.18 5.34
N VAL A 231 30.87 -34.01 4.89
CA VAL A 231 32.11 -33.85 4.14
C VAL A 231 33.34 -34.05 5.04
N ALA A 232 33.38 -33.45 6.22
CA ALA A 232 34.52 -33.57 7.14
C ALA A 232 34.71 -34.97 7.74
N ARG A 233 33.66 -35.82 7.71
CA ARG A 233 33.73 -37.23 8.14
C ARG A 233 34.09 -38.19 7.01
N ARG A 234 34.31 -37.69 5.80
CA ARG A 234 34.88 -38.44 4.66
C ARG A 234 36.37 -38.13 4.57
#